data_AF-A0A315WZ73-F1
#
_entry.id   AF-A0A315WZ73-F1
#
_cell.length_a   1.000
_cell.length_b   1.000
_cell.length_c   1.000
_cell.angle_alpha   90.00
_cell.angle_beta   90.00
_cell.angle_gamma   90.00
#
_symmetry.space_group_name_H-M   'P 1'
#
loop_
_entity.id
_entity.type
_entity.pdbx_description
1 polymer ?
#
loop_
_entity_poly.entity_id
_entity_poly.type
_entity_poly.pdbx_seq_one_letter_code
_entity_poly.pdbx_strand_id
1 'polypeptide(L)'
;MKNKRAVIIITMLIIAGIFVIGADWANETIHRFFHSYFADIIIPFGFYLLLILNEENFVFLKKWQVKAGTVFALCALSETLQYFDIYALARVFDPIDYVMYGLGVIFAVFVDRVILKKMFSFWH
;
A
#
# COMPACT_ATOMS: atom_id res chain seq x y z
N MET A 1 -7.91 -18.81 -5.75
CA MET A 1 -8.70 -17.62 -5.35
C MET A 1 -9.06 -17.56 -3.88
N LYS A 2 -9.89 -18.47 -3.33
CA LYS A 2 -10.41 -18.34 -1.96
C LYS A 2 -9.31 -18.14 -0.90
N ASN A 3 -8.21 -18.90 -1.00
CA ASN A 3 -7.08 -18.80 -0.07
C ASN A 3 -6.28 -17.49 -0.24
N LYS A 4 -5.97 -17.07 -1.48
CA LYS A 4 -5.31 -15.77 -1.75
C LYS A 4 -6.16 -14.61 -1.21
N ARG A 5 -7.48 -14.67 -1.46
CA ARG A 5 -8.44 -13.68 -0.97
C ARG A 5 -8.49 -13.61 0.55
N ALA A 6 -8.50 -14.77 1.23
CA ALA A 6 -8.47 -14.81 2.68
C ALA A 6 -7.19 -14.16 3.24
N VAL A 7 -6.02 -14.49 2.70
CA VAL A 7 -4.74 -13.89 3.12
C VAL A 7 -4.79 -12.37 2.98
N ILE A 8 -5.19 -11.86 1.81
CA ILE A 8 -5.24 -10.41 1.55
C ILE A 8 -6.23 -9.72 2.48
N ILE A 9 -7.44 -10.27 2.65
CA ILE A 9 -8.45 -9.69 3.56
C ILE A 9 -7.93 -9.66 5.00
N ILE A 10 -7.33 -10.75 5.48
CA ILE A 10 -6.75 -10.80 6.84
C ILE A 10 -5.64 -9.75 6.98
N THR A 11 -4.76 -9.61 5.99
CA THR A 11 -3.72 -8.57 6.00
C THR A 11 -4.32 -7.16 6.03
N MET A 12 -5.40 -6.90 5.28
CA MET A 12 -6.11 -5.61 5.34
C MET A 12 -6.77 -5.35 6.68
N LEU A 13 -7.35 -6.37 7.31
CA LEU A 13 -7.91 -6.24 8.65
C LEU A 13 -6.84 -5.96 9.71
N ILE A 14 -5.66 -6.58 9.59
CA ILE A 14 -4.51 -6.30 10.47
C ILE A 14 -4.07 -4.84 10.30
N ILE A 15 -3.90 -4.39 9.05
CA ILE A 15 -3.54 -2.99 8.76
C ILE A 15 -4.58 -2.01 9.30
N ALA A 16 -5.87 -2.27 9.07
CA ALA A 16 -6.94 -1.44 9.60
C ALA A 16 -6.95 -1.43 11.14
N GLY A 17 -6.71 -2.59 11.77
CA GLY A 17 -6.58 -2.69 13.23
C GLY A 17 -5.43 -1.85 13.77
N ILE A 18 -4.28 -1.83 13.08
CA ILE A 18 -3.14 -0.98 13.46
C ILE A 18 -3.50 0.51 13.39
N PHE A 19 -4.24 0.93 12.36
CA PHE A 19 -4.73 2.32 12.27
C PHE A 19 -5.70 2.68 13.40
N VAL A 20 -6.59 1.76 13.79
CA VAL A 20 -7.57 1.99 14.86
C VAL A 20 -6.89 2.06 16.24
N ILE A 21 -5.90 1.22 16.50
CA ILE A 21 -5.13 1.25 17.75
C ILE A 21 -4.26 2.51 17.82
N GLY A 22 -3.71 2.95 16.68
CA GLY A 22 -2.80 4.07 16.60
C GLY A 22 -1.46 3.78 17.28
N ALA A 23 -0.66 4.85 17.44
CA ALA A 23 0.66 4.80 18.07
C ALA A 23 0.73 5.65 19.35
N ASP A 24 -0.42 5.93 19.99
CA ASP A 24 -0.49 6.73 21.22
C ASP A 24 0.22 6.09 22.41
N TRP A 25 0.37 4.76 22.37
CA TRP A 25 1.09 3.98 23.38
C TRP A 25 2.62 3.99 23.18
N ALA A 26 3.12 4.51 22.05
CA ALA A 26 4.52 4.45 21.68
C ALA A 26 5.29 5.73 22.06
N ASN A 27 6.62 5.67 22.01
CA ASN A 27 7.48 6.82 22.27
C ASN A 27 7.27 7.92 21.22
N GLU A 28 7.59 9.18 21.56
CA GLU A 28 7.27 10.37 20.74
C GLU A 28 7.79 10.27 19.30
N THR A 29 8.98 9.70 19.10
CA THR A 29 9.55 9.46 17.77
C THR A 29 8.72 8.49 16.93
N ILE A 30 8.23 7.41 17.53
CA ILE A 30 7.42 6.38 16.86
C ILE A 30 6.03 6.94 16.56
N HIS A 31 5.45 7.64 17.53
CA HIS A 31 4.17 8.33 17.36
C HIS A 31 4.24 9.32 16.19
N ARG A 32 5.28 10.18 16.15
CA ARG A 32 5.46 11.15 15.06
C ARG A 32 5.64 10.47 13.71
N PHE A 33 6.47 9.44 13.63
CA PHE A 33 6.65 8.69 12.39
C PHE A 33 5.35 8.01 11.93
N PHE A 34 4.60 7.42 12.86
CA PHE A 34 3.34 6.77 12.57
C PHE A 34 2.30 7.74 12.01
N HIS A 35 2.13 8.90 12.65
CA HIS A 35 1.17 9.89 12.18
C HIS A 35 1.61 10.66 10.93
N SER A 36 2.90 10.67 10.60
CA SER A 36 3.43 11.45 9.47
C SER A 36 3.67 10.64 8.20
N TYR A 37 4.07 9.36 8.28
CA TYR A 37 4.54 8.60 7.11
C TYR A 37 4.00 7.17 7.00
N PHE A 38 3.42 6.62 8.07
CA PHE A 38 2.94 5.24 8.05
C PHE A 38 1.84 5.04 7.03
N ALA A 39 0.92 6.02 6.92
CA ALA A 39 -0.13 6.00 5.91
C ALA A 39 0.45 5.99 4.51
N ASP A 40 1.47 6.81 4.24
CA ASP A 40 2.07 6.92 2.92
C ASP A 40 2.81 5.66 2.49
N ILE A 41 3.26 4.83 3.42
CA ILE A 41 3.85 3.53 3.08
C ILE A 41 2.75 2.44 2.96
N ILE A 42 1.82 2.42 3.90
CA ILE A 42 0.86 1.31 4.05
C ILE A 42 -0.31 1.38 3.07
N ILE A 43 -0.75 2.58 2.67
CA ILE A 43 -1.83 2.73 1.70
C ILE A 43 -1.45 2.15 0.33
N PRO A 44 -0.30 2.51 -0.28
CA PRO A 44 0.16 1.87 -1.52
C PRO A 44 0.35 0.36 -1.36
N PHE A 45 0.87 -0.07 -0.21
CA PHE A 45 1.03 -1.49 0.10
C PHE A 45 -0.31 -2.22 0.06
N GLY A 46 -1.34 -1.67 0.72
CA GLY A 46 -2.68 -2.24 0.74
C GLY A 46 -3.34 -2.24 -0.63
N PHE A 47 -3.25 -1.14 -1.38
CA PHE A 47 -3.79 -1.09 -2.74
C PHE A 47 -3.15 -2.10 -3.67
N TYR A 48 -1.84 -2.28 -3.58
CA TYR A 48 -1.15 -3.31 -4.37
C TYR A 48 -1.70 -4.71 -4.06
N LEU A 49 -1.87 -5.07 -2.78
CA LEU A 49 -2.45 -6.35 -2.39
C LEU A 49 -3.90 -6.52 -2.86
N LEU A 50 -4.71 -5.45 -2.82
CA LEU A 50 -6.08 -5.48 -3.34
C LEU A 50 -6.12 -5.69 -4.87
N LEU A 51 -5.16 -5.14 -5.62
CA LEU A 51 -5.06 -5.39 -7.07
C LEU A 51 -4.79 -6.86 -7.40
N ILE A 52 -4.14 -7.62 -6.51
CA ILE A 52 -3.91 -9.07 -6.68
C ILE A 52 -5.25 -9.81 -6.76
N LEU A 53 -6.28 -9.37 -6.04
CA LEU A 53 -7.61 -9.98 -6.08
C LEU A 53 -8.28 -9.84 -7.46
N ASN A 54 -7.89 -8.82 -8.21
CA ASN A 54 -8.48 -8.47 -9.50
C ASN A 54 -7.69 -9.02 -10.70
N GLU A 55 -6.64 -9.83 -10.47
CA GLU A 55 -5.83 -10.46 -11.53
C GLU A 55 -6.64 -11.41 -12.43
N GLU A 56 -7.74 -11.96 -11.94
CA GLU A 56 -8.63 -12.83 -12.73
C GLU A 56 -9.55 -12.03 -13.65
N ASN A 57 -9.98 -10.84 -13.22
CA ASN A 57 -10.85 -9.97 -14.01
C ASN A 57 -10.06 -9.19 -15.06
N PHE A 58 -8.81 -8.84 -14.78
CA PHE A 58 -7.98 -7.99 -15.63
C PHE A 58 -6.62 -8.63 -15.92
N VAL A 59 -6.45 -9.13 -17.15
CA VAL A 59 -5.23 -9.83 -17.59
C VAL A 59 -3.96 -8.98 -17.45
N PHE A 60 -4.07 -7.66 -17.61
CA PHE A 60 -2.93 -6.75 -17.47
C PHE A 60 -2.41 -6.65 -16.03
N LEU A 61 -3.24 -6.88 -15.01
CA LEU A 61 -2.85 -6.85 -13.59
C LEU A 61 -2.02 -8.06 -13.17
N LYS A 62 -1.93 -9.12 -13.99
CA LYS A 62 -1.08 -10.28 -13.72
C LYS A 62 0.41 -9.92 -13.67
N LYS A 63 0.81 -8.84 -14.36
CA LYS A 63 2.19 -8.35 -14.33
C LYS A 63 2.39 -7.48 -13.09
N TRP A 64 3.33 -7.88 -12.24
CA TRP A 64 3.64 -7.14 -11.01
C TRP A 64 4.10 -5.71 -11.28
N GLN A 65 4.81 -5.46 -12.40
CA GLN A 65 5.24 -4.13 -12.82
C GLN A 65 4.05 -3.21 -13.11
N VAL A 66 2.98 -3.76 -13.69
CA VAL A 66 1.77 -2.98 -14.01
C VAL A 66 1.05 -2.62 -12.72
N LYS A 67 0.90 -3.55 -11.78
CA LYS A 67 0.33 -3.25 -10.46
C LYS A 67 1.13 -2.18 -9.72
N ALA A 68 2.45 -2.36 -9.64
CA ALA A 68 3.35 -1.42 -8.99
C ALA A 68 3.29 -0.03 -9.64
N GLY A 69 3.37 0.03 -10.97
CA GLY A 69 3.27 1.26 -11.74
C GLY A 69 1.92 1.95 -11.56
N THR A 70 0.81 1.20 -11.59
CA THR A 70 -0.53 1.76 -11.39
C THR A 70 -0.70 2.33 -9.99
N VAL A 71 -0.30 1.60 -8.95
CA VAL A 71 -0.41 2.09 -7.56
C VAL A 71 0.46 3.33 -7.36
N PHE A 72 1.73 3.28 -7.79
CA PHE A 72 2.62 4.42 -7.69
C PHE A 72 2.08 5.63 -8.45
N ALA A 73 1.60 5.44 -9.69
CA ALA A 73 1.04 6.51 -10.50
C ALA A 73 -0.23 7.10 -9.88
N LEU A 74 -1.10 6.30 -9.26
CA LEU A 74 -2.31 6.79 -8.58
C LEU A 74 -1.94 7.61 -7.33
N CYS A 75 -0.99 7.15 -6.52
CA CYS A 75 -0.52 7.91 -5.36
C CYS A 75 0.21 9.19 -5.79
N ALA A 76 1.08 9.12 -6.80
CA ALA A 76 1.78 10.27 -7.35
C ALA A 76 0.82 11.29 -7.98
N LEU A 77 -0.22 10.83 -8.67
CA LEU A 77 -1.25 11.68 -9.25
C LEU A 77 -2.09 12.35 -8.15
N SER A 78 -2.42 11.63 -7.08
CA SER A 78 -3.06 12.20 -5.90
C SER A 78 -2.26 13.38 -5.33
N GLU A 79 -0.93 13.25 -5.19
CA GLU A 79 -0.09 14.37 -4.73
C GLU A 79 0.06 15.48 -5.75
N THR A 80 0.14 15.14 -7.04
CA THR A 80 0.18 16.15 -8.10
C THR A 80 -1.13 16.95 -8.11
N LEU A 81 -2.28 16.33 -7.86
CA LEU A 81 -3.56 17.04 -7.74
C LEU A 81 -3.59 17.97 -6.52
N GLN A 82 -3.00 17.56 -5.41
CA GLN A 82 -2.87 18.42 -4.23
C GLN A 82 -1.99 19.64 -4.49
N TYR A 83 -0.93 19.49 -5.29
CA TYR A 83 -0.12 20.64 -5.75
C TYR A 83 -0.95 21.69 -6.52
N PHE A 84 -2.03 21.28 -7.20
CA PHE A 84 -2.96 22.17 -7.89
C PHE A 84 -4.15 22.64 -7.01
N ASP A 85 -4.05 22.54 -5.68
CA ASP A 85 -5.11 22.87 -4.70
C ASP A 85 -6.40 22.04 -4.85
N ILE A 86 -6.35 20.91 -5.56
CA ILE A 86 -7.47 19.98 -5.65
C ILE A 86 -7.37 18.99 -4.48
N TYR A 87 -8.20 19.21 -3.46
CA TYR A 87 -8.32 18.34 -2.28
C TYR A 87 -8.85 16.96 -2.67
N ALA A 88 -7.96 16.05 -3.06
CA ALA A 88 -8.30 14.68 -3.36
C ALA A 88 -8.14 13.76 -2.13
N LEU A 89 -7.00 13.81 -1.41
CA LEU A 89 -6.65 12.83 -0.36
C LEU A 89 -5.82 13.38 0.82
N ALA A 90 -4.90 14.34 0.62
CA ALA A 90 -4.15 14.99 1.71
C ALA A 90 -4.21 16.54 1.62
N ARG A 91 -3.76 17.23 2.69
CA ARG A 91 -3.95 18.67 2.93
C ARG A 91 -2.70 19.51 2.65
N VAL A 92 -1.53 18.88 2.53
CA VAL A 92 -0.23 19.54 2.39
C VAL A 92 0.63 18.70 1.45
N PHE A 93 1.14 19.33 0.40
CA PHE A 93 2.10 18.71 -0.51
C PHE A 93 3.47 18.52 0.18
N ASP A 94 3.91 17.27 0.33
CA ASP A 94 5.27 16.94 0.75
C ASP A 94 5.99 16.09 -0.32
N PRO A 95 7.09 16.57 -0.94
CA PRO A 95 7.91 15.78 -1.86
C PRO A 95 8.41 14.45 -1.29
N ILE A 96 8.51 14.33 0.04
CA ILE A 96 8.90 13.09 0.72
C ILE A 96 7.83 12.00 0.52
N ASP A 97 6.57 12.36 0.29
CA ASP A 97 5.48 11.40 0.09
C ASP A 97 5.69 10.55 -1.15
N TYR A 98 6.27 11.10 -2.23
CA TYR A 98 6.65 10.31 -3.40
C TYR A 98 7.65 9.20 -3.05
N VAL A 99 8.59 9.49 -2.15
CA VAL A 99 9.57 8.51 -1.68
C VAL A 99 8.87 7.45 -0.84
N MET A 100 7.97 7.86 0.05
CA MET A 100 7.19 6.94 0.91
C MET A 100 6.27 6.04 0.09
N TYR A 101 5.60 6.55 -0.94
CA TYR A 101 4.83 5.74 -1.88
C TYR A 101 5.71 4.77 -2.64
N GLY A 102 6.89 5.21 -3.10
CA GLY A 102 7.88 4.34 -3.72
C GLY A 102 8.28 3.19 -2.79
N LEU A 103 8.59 3.49 -1.53
CA LEU A 103 8.92 2.49 -0.52
C LEU A 103 7.76 1.54 -0.24
N GLY A 104 6.54 2.05 -0.11
CA GLY A 104 5.33 1.23 0.07
C GLY A 104 5.10 0.26 -1.08
N VAL A 105 5.26 0.72 -2.33
CA VAL A 105 5.13 -0.13 -3.52
C VAL A 105 6.24 -1.17 -3.62
N ILE A 106 7.50 -0.78 -3.37
CA ILE A 106 8.64 -1.71 -3.35
C ILE A 106 8.43 -2.78 -2.28
N PHE A 107 8.00 -2.37 -1.08
CA PHE A 107 7.68 -3.27 0.01
C PHE A 107 6.55 -4.24 -0.37
N ALA A 108 5.51 -3.76 -1.04
CA ALA A 108 4.41 -4.60 -1.51
C ALA A 108 4.88 -5.65 -2.52
N VAL A 109 5.70 -5.24 -3.50
CA VAL A 109 6.30 -6.13 -4.49
C VAL A 109 7.19 -7.16 -3.80
N PHE A 110 7.99 -6.76 -2.82
CA PHE A 110 8.84 -7.68 -2.05
C PHE A 110 8.02 -8.72 -1.30
N VAL A 111 6.97 -8.29 -0.59
CA VAL A 111 6.07 -9.20 0.14
C VAL A 111 5.37 -10.16 -0.84
N ASP A 112 4.82 -9.66 -1.94
CA ASP A 112 4.15 -10.46 -2.96
C ASP A 112 5.09 -11.49 -3.61
N ARG A 113 6.28 -11.06 -4.05
CA ARG A 113 7.18 -11.87 -4.87
C ARG A 113 8.10 -12.79 -4.08
N VAL A 114 8.48 -12.39 -2.86
CA VAL A 114 9.47 -13.12 -2.06
C VAL A 114 8.77 -13.85 -0.91
N ILE A 115 8.00 -13.12 -0.09
CA ILE A 115 7.44 -13.68 1.14
C ILE A 115 6.25 -14.59 0.81
N LEU A 116 5.22 -14.08 0.12
CA LEU A 116 4.00 -14.82 -0.14
C LEU A 116 4.23 -16.00 -1.09
N LYS A 117 5.09 -15.84 -2.11
CA LYS A 117 5.53 -16.97 -2.98
C LYS A 117 6.24 -18.08 -2.21
N LYS A 118 7.04 -17.74 -1.19
CA LYS A 118 7.78 -18.73 -0.40
C LYS A 118 6.91 -19.37 0.68
N MET A 119 6.01 -18.61 1.30
CA MET A 119 5.16 -19.07 2.39
C MET A 119 3.94 -19.87 1.92
N PHE A 120 3.39 -19.54 0.74
CA PHE A 120 2.15 -20.14 0.25
C PHE A 120 2.36 -20.83 -1.09
N SER A 121 2.21 -22.16 -1.10
CA SER A 121 2.33 -22.99 -2.31
C SER A 121 1.31 -22.62 -3.40
N PHE A 122 0.19 -21.98 -3.04
CA PHE A 122 -0.84 -21.52 -3.98
C PHE A 122 -0.58 -20.11 -4.55
N TRP A 123 0.54 -19.48 -4.20
CA TRP A 123 0.88 -18.12 -4.62
C TRP A 123 1.75 -18.13 -5.87
N HIS A 124 1.10 -18.29 -7.03
CA HIS A 124 1.73 -18.21 -8.36
C HIS A 124 1.48 -16.86 -9.02
#